data_AF-A0A4Y2A4S2-F1
#
_entry.id   AF-A0A4Y2A4S2-F1
#
_cell.length_a   1.000
_cell.length_b   1.000
_cell.length_c   1.000
_cell.angle_alpha   90.00
_cell.angle_beta   90.00
_cell.angle_gamma   90.00
#
_symmetry.space_group_name_H-M   'P 1'
#
loop_
_entity.id
_entity.type
_entity.pdbx_description
1 polymer ?
#
loop_
_entity_poly.entity_id
_entity_poly.type
_entity_poly.pdbx_seq_one_letter_code
_entity_poly.pdbx_strand_id
1 'polypeptide(L)'
;MLTIGDQRLFIKIEVTNGQNVTEFYHGLREACGDNALPYRKVTRWVKSFRVGLNETADLHRTGQPYIPQHQIDIVSCLLSIDRRWTVRELSVKFVSSSNGMAHAEEMVNVRALRYCHQQTTPCQRYPIAFRHLAKGTKLCC
;
A
#
# COMPACT_ATOMS: atom_id res chain seq x y z
N MET A 1 22.15 21.60 1.84
CA MET A 1 20.69 21.51 2.04
C MET A 1 20.44 20.45 3.10
N LEU A 2 19.78 20.76 4.22
CA LEU A 2 19.48 19.77 5.25
C LEU A 2 18.45 18.77 4.73
N THR A 3 18.73 17.47 4.90
CA THR A 3 17.80 16.42 4.48
C THR A 3 16.58 16.37 5.43
N ILE A 4 15.52 15.68 5.02
CA ILE A 4 14.35 15.46 5.88
C ILE A 4 14.75 14.70 7.17
N GLY A 5 15.73 13.80 7.09
CA GLY A 5 16.27 13.08 8.24
C GLY A 5 16.96 14.02 9.23
N ASP A 6 17.80 14.92 8.73
CA ASP A 6 18.53 15.89 9.56
C ASP A 6 17.57 16.84 10.29
N GLN A 7 16.52 17.29 9.60
CA GLN A 7 15.47 18.13 10.19
C GLN A 7 14.72 17.41 11.32
N ARG A 8 14.49 16.08 11.20
CA ARG A 8 13.86 15.27 12.25
C ARG A 8 14.79 15.01 13.43
N LEU A 9 16.09 14.83 13.16
CA LEU A 9 17.10 14.70 14.21
C LEU A 9 17.21 15.99 15.04
N PHE A 10 17.19 17.15 14.36
CA PHE A 10 17.13 18.45 15.02
C PHE A 10 15.91 18.55 15.95
N ILE A 11 14.72 18.21 15.47
CA ILE A 11 13.49 18.19 16.30
C ILE A 11 13.65 17.25 17.50
N LYS A 12 14.29 16.09 17.34
CA LYS A 12 14.51 15.14 18.43
C LYS A 12 15.39 15.72 19.54
N ILE A 13 16.51 16.36 19.19
CA ILE A 13 17.43 17.01 20.13
C ILE A 13 16.72 18.14 20.88
N GLU A 14 15.96 18.96 20.17
CA GLU A 14 15.28 20.09 20.80
C GLU A 14 14.10 19.68 21.70
N VAL A 15 13.43 18.57 21.37
CA VAL A 15 12.45 17.96 22.28
C VAL A 15 13.10 17.48 23.58
N THR A 16 14.32 16.93 23.52
CA THR A 16 15.07 16.55 24.74
C THR A 16 15.53 17.76 25.56
N ASN A 17 15.74 18.91 24.91
CA ASN A 17 16.06 20.18 25.58
C ASN A 17 14.83 20.86 26.21
N GLY A 18 13.61 20.37 25.94
CA GLY A 18 12.39 20.84 26.58
C GLY A 18 11.81 22.14 26.03
N GLN A 19 12.25 22.65 24.86
CA GLN A 19 11.70 23.90 24.32
C GLN A 19 10.28 23.74 23.71
N ASN A 20 9.69 24.87 23.31
CA ASN A 20 8.35 24.95 22.73
C ASN A 20 8.35 24.56 21.24
N VAL A 21 7.28 23.89 20.78
CA VAL A 21 7.06 23.53 19.37
C VAL A 21 7.11 24.73 18.42
N THR A 22 6.62 25.89 18.87
CA THR A 22 6.64 27.11 18.06
C THR A 22 8.07 27.59 17.83
N GLU A 23 8.93 27.50 18.85
CA GLU A 23 10.35 27.88 18.75
C GLU A 23 11.10 26.90 17.83
N PHE A 24 10.83 25.59 17.93
CA PHE A 24 11.40 24.59 17.02
C PHE A 24 11.10 24.90 15.55
N TYR A 25 9.85 25.29 15.25
CA TYR A 25 9.45 25.59 13.89
C TYR A 25 10.12 26.87 13.36
N HIS A 26 10.27 27.90 14.19
CA HIS A 26 10.97 29.11 13.81
C HIS A 26 12.45 28.84 13.52
N GLY A 27 13.16 28.13 14.41
CA GLY A 27 14.57 27.77 14.19
C GLY A 27 14.75 26.88 12.95
N LEU A 28 13.85 25.92 12.73
CA LEU A 28 13.87 25.09 11.54
C LEU A 28 13.67 25.89 10.25
N ARG A 29 12.75 26.87 10.27
CA ARG A 29 12.44 27.72 9.11
C ARG A 29 13.55 28.73 8.83
N GLU A 30 14.22 29.23 9.86
CA GLU A 30 15.40 30.08 9.71
C GLU A 30 16.56 29.32 9.06
N ALA A 31 16.81 28.07 9.49
CA ALA A 31 17.90 27.25 8.96
C ALA A 31 17.61 26.67 7.56
N CYS A 32 16.35 26.27 7.28
CA CYS A 32 16.00 25.53 6.07
C CYS A 32 15.20 26.35 5.04
N GLY A 33 14.71 27.53 5.38
CA GLY A 33 13.86 28.35 4.51
C GLY A 33 12.63 27.59 4.03
N ASP A 34 12.37 27.65 2.72
CA ASP A 34 11.25 26.96 2.07
C ASP A 34 11.35 25.42 2.09
N ASN A 35 12.55 24.89 2.37
CA ASN A 35 12.77 23.46 2.50
C ASN A 35 12.47 22.92 3.91
N ALA A 36 12.05 23.78 4.83
CA ALA A 36 11.67 23.38 6.18
C ALA A 36 10.43 22.47 6.18
N LEU A 37 10.40 21.51 7.11
CA LEU A 37 9.22 20.69 7.34
C LEU A 37 8.01 21.58 7.68
N PRO A 38 6.83 21.31 7.09
CA PRO A 38 5.61 22.01 7.46
C PRO A 38 5.29 21.85 8.94
N TYR A 39 4.71 22.89 9.56
CA TYR A 39 4.35 22.92 10.99
C TYR A 39 3.57 21.67 11.45
N ARG A 40 2.64 21.18 10.60
CA ARG A 40 1.86 19.96 10.87
C ARG A 40 2.73 18.70 10.99
N LYS A 41 3.84 18.60 10.25
CA LYS A 41 4.80 17.50 10.39
C LYS A 41 5.65 17.67 11.65
N VAL A 42 6.11 18.89 11.93
CA VAL A 42 6.89 19.19 13.15
C VAL A 42 6.10 18.81 14.40
N THR A 43 4.84 19.28 14.52
CA THR A 43 3.95 18.93 15.65
C THR A 43 3.72 17.42 15.79
N ARG A 44 3.56 16.69 14.67
CA ARG A 44 3.44 15.22 14.69
C ARG A 44 4.71 14.57 15.24
N TRP A 45 5.88 14.97 14.75
CA TRP A 45 7.17 14.44 15.20
C TRP A 45 7.44 14.74 16.67
N VAL A 46 7.17 15.97 17.12
CA VAL A 46 7.30 16.33 18.55
C VAL A 46 6.41 15.44 19.42
N LYS A 47 5.15 15.22 19.03
CA LYS A 47 4.26 14.29 19.76
C LYS A 47 4.84 12.88 19.80
N SER A 48 5.31 12.36 18.67
CA SER A 48 5.93 11.03 18.62
C SER A 48 7.16 10.92 19.52
N PHE A 49 8.05 11.90 19.50
CA PHE A 49 9.26 11.92 20.33
C PHE A 49 8.94 12.02 21.82
N ARG A 50 7.93 12.82 22.21
CA ARG A 50 7.46 12.88 23.60
C ARG A 50 6.88 11.56 24.11
N VAL A 51 6.34 10.73 23.22
CA VAL A 51 5.83 9.38 23.53
C VAL A 51 6.96 8.33 23.55
N GLY A 52 8.22 8.72 23.25
CA GLY A 52 9.40 7.85 23.35
C GLY A 52 9.82 7.19 22.03
N LEU A 53 9.28 7.63 20.88
CA LEU A 53 9.72 7.15 19.58
C LEU A 53 11.19 7.57 19.35
N ASN A 54 12.09 6.63 19.05
CA ASN A 54 13.53 6.94 18.93
C ASN A 54 14.02 7.07 17.48
N GLU A 55 13.27 6.53 16.53
CA GLU A 55 13.65 6.51 15.11
C GLU A 55 13.29 7.83 14.43
N THR A 56 14.19 8.35 13.61
CA THR A 56 13.95 9.53 12.76
C THR A 56 13.43 9.15 11.38
N ALA A 57 13.46 7.86 11.04
CA ALA A 57 12.90 7.31 9.81
C ALA A 57 11.38 7.15 9.94
N ASP A 58 10.68 7.19 8.80
CA ASP A 58 9.30 6.70 8.79
C ASP A 58 9.32 5.20 9.09
N LEU A 59 8.44 4.75 9.98
CA LEU A 59 8.23 3.32 10.18
C LEU A 59 7.92 2.65 8.84
N HIS A 60 8.46 1.45 8.65
CA HIS A 60 8.19 0.67 7.45
C HIS A 60 6.68 0.52 7.28
N ARG A 61 6.12 1.03 6.19
CA ARG A 61 4.69 0.91 5.91
C ARG A 61 4.40 -0.53 5.54
N THR A 62 3.89 -1.32 6.49
CA THR A 62 3.32 -2.64 6.21
C THR A 62 1.97 -2.45 5.52
N GLY A 63 2.00 -2.06 4.24
CA GLY A 63 0.81 -1.62 3.50
C GLY A 63 0.44 -2.51 2.33
N GLN A 64 1.39 -3.25 1.75
CA GLN A 64 1.14 -4.05 0.55
C GLN A 64 1.34 -5.53 0.84
N PRO A 65 0.25 -6.32 0.89
CA PRO A 65 0.40 -7.77 0.87
C PRO A 65 1.07 -8.17 -0.45
N TYR A 66 2.17 -8.90 -0.36
CA TYR A 66 2.81 -9.52 -1.50
C TYR A 66 1.98 -10.72 -1.93
N ILE A 67 1.51 -10.72 -3.18
CA ILE A 67 0.77 -11.84 -3.77
C ILE A 67 1.73 -12.52 -4.75
N PRO A 68 2.15 -13.78 -4.50
CA PRO A 68 2.97 -14.53 -5.44
C PRO A 68 2.30 -14.70 -6.80
N GLN A 69 3.07 -14.60 -7.89
CA GLN A 69 2.56 -14.68 -9.27
C GLN A 69 1.75 -15.95 -9.55
N HIS A 70 2.19 -17.11 -9.04
CA HIS A 70 1.50 -18.37 -9.24
C HIS A 70 0.05 -18.36 -8.70
N GLN A 71 -0.23 -17.58 -7.65
CA GLN A 71 -1.59 -17.43 -7.11
C GLN A 71 -2.49 -16.64 -8.08
N ILE A 72 -1.93 -15.63 -8.73
CA ILE A 72 -2.61 -14.84 -9.76
C ILE A 72 -2.94 -15.73 -10.96
N ASP A 73 -1.99 -16.57 -11.37
CA ASP A 73 -2.14 -17.46 -12.52
C ASP A 73 -3.23 -18.52 -12.27
N ILE A 74 -3.28 -19.13 -11.08
CA ILE A 74 -4.34 -20.08 -10.70
C ILE A 74 -5.72 -19.43 -10.77
N VAL A 75 -5.87 -18.22 -10.21
CA VAL A 75 -7.14 -17.49 -10.22
C VAL A 75 -7.54 -17.11 -11.65
N SER A 76 -6.58 -16.70 -12.47
CA SER A 76 -6.77 -16.41 -13.89
C SER A 76 -7.24 -17.65 -14.67
N CYS A 77 -6.65 -18.82 -14.42
CA CYS A 77 -7.08 -20.08 -15.01
C CYS A 77 -8.51 -20.46 -14.60
N LEU A 78 -8.87 -20.33 -13.32
CA LEU A 78 -10.23 -20.61 -12.83
C LEU A 78 -11.28 -19.69 -13.48
N LEU A 79 -10.99 -18.39 -13.56
CA LEU A 79 -11.85 -17.42 -14.23
C LEU A 79 -11.94 -17.63 -15.75
N SER A 80 -10.91 -18.22 -16.36
CA SER A 80 -10.92 -18.57 -17.78
C SER A 80 -11.81 -19.78 -18.08
N ILE A 81 -11.94 -20.72 -17.14
CA ILE A 81 -12.83 -21.88 -17.25
C ILE A 81 -14.29 -21.44 -17.11
N ASP A 82 -14.59 -20.60 -16.11
CA ASP A 82 -15.91 -19.97 -15.98
C ASP A 82 -15.77 -18.61 -15.30
N ARG A 83 -16.33 -17.57 -15.94
CA ARG A 83 -16.27 -16.19 -15.47
C ARG A 83 -17.33 -15.86 -14.43
N ARG A 84 -18.28 -16.75 -14.17
CA ARG A 84 -19.41 -16.54 -13.24
C ARG A 84 -19.08 -16.88 -11.79
N TRP A 85 -17.87 -17.35 -11.51
CA TRP A 85 -17.44 -17.69 -10.16
C TRP A 85 -17.50 -16.47 -9.24
N THR A 86 -18.18 -16.64 -8.12
CA THR A 86 -18.20 -15.65 -7.05
C THR A 86 -16.88 -15.69 -6.26
N VAL A 87 -16.52 -14.59 -5.60
CA VAL A 87 -15.34 -14.51 -4.73
C VAL A 87 -15.34 -15.60 -3.66
N ARG A 88 -16.52 -15.99 -3.15
CA ARG A 88 -16.67 -17.06 -2.16
C ARG A 88 -16.33 -18.43 -2.76
N GLU A 89 -16.84 -18.73 -3.95
CA GLU A 89 -16.56 -20.00 -4.64
C GLU A 89 -15.07 -20.10 -5.04
N LEU A 90 -14.49 -19.00 -5.51
CA LEU A 90 -13.05 -18.92 -5.79
C LEU A 90 -12.22 -19.17 -4.54
N SER A 91 -12.60 -18.57 -3.40
CA SER A 91 -11.87 -18.76 -2.14
C SER A 91 -11.89 -20.21 -1.68
N VAL A 92 -13.04 -20.90 -1.75
CA VAL A 92 -13.14 -22.31 -1.38
C VAL A 92 -12.27 -23.19 -2.29
N LYS A 93 -12.30 -22.93 -3.60
CA LYS A 93 -11.53 -23.72 -4.59
C LYS A 93 -10.03 -23.48 -4.49
N PHE A 94 -9.63 -22.23 -4.24
CA PHE A 94 -8.25 -21.81 -4.08
C PHE A 94 -7.65 -22.37 -2.78
N VAL A 95 -8.38 -22.26 -1.66
CA VAL A 95 -7.96 -22.80 -0.35
C VAL A 95 -7.83 -24.32 -0.37
N SER A 96 -8.70 -25.01 -1.11
CA SER A 96 -8.63 -26.48 -1.25
C SER A 96 -7.42 -26.96 -2.08
N SER A 97 -6.80 -26.08 -2.87
CA SER A 97 -5.64 -26.39 -3.70
C SER A 97 -4.30 -26.06 -3.02
N SER A 98 -4.29 -25.13 -2.07
CA SER A 98 -3.10 -24.80 -1.27
C SER A 98 -3.12 -25.64 0.01
N ASN A 99 -2.27 -26.66 0.09
CA ASN A 99 -2.14 -27.49 1.31
C ASN A 99 -1.81 -26.59 2.53
N GLY A 100 -2.82 -26.38 3.36
CA GLY A 100 -2.78 -26.03 4.78
C GLY A 100 -1.73 -25.01 5.24
N MET A 101 -1.98 -23.72 5.05
CA MET A 101 -1.38 -22.67 5.89
C MET A 101 -2.40 -21.55 6.18
N ALA A 102 -2.66 -21.37 7.48
CA ALA A 102 -3.11 -20.17 8.20
C ALA A 102 -4.36 -19.37 7.73
N HIS A 103 -5.37 -19.33 8.62
CA HIS A 103 -6.52 -18.42 8.61
C HIS A 103 -6.19 -16.90 8.54
N ALA A 104 -4.93 -16.49 8.69
CA ALA A 104 -4.49 -15.11 8.44
C ALA A 104 -4.21 -14.83 6.95
N GLU A 105 -3.78 -15.85 6.19
CA GLU A 105 -3.66 -15.78 4.73
C GLU A 105 -5.03 -15.76 4.06
N GLU A 106 -6.09 -16.24 4.72
CA GLU A 106 -7.47 -16.22 4.21
C GLU A 106 -7.98 -14.78 3.95
N MET A 107 -7.73 -13.84 4.87
CA MET A 107 -8.08 -12.42 4.66
C MET A 107 -7.20 -11.74 3.59
N VAL A 108 -5.94 -12.16 3.46
CA VAL A 108 -5.03 -11.69 2.41
C VAL A 108 -5.46 -12.23 1.05
N ASN A 109 -5.88 -13.50 0.99
CA ASN A 109 -6.39 -14.17 -0.20
C ASN A 109 -7.72 -13.58 -0.66
N VAL A 110 -8.65 -13.24 0.24
CA VAL A 110 -9.90 -12.56 -0.16
C VAL A 110 -9.63 -11.15 -0.69
N ARG A 111 -8.67 -10.42 -0.10
CA ARG A 111 -8.23 -9.10 -0.63
C ARG A 111 -7.50 -9.26 -1.96
N ALA A 112 -6.65 -10.28 -2.11
CA ALA A 112 -5.94 -10.63 -3.33
C ALA A 112 -6.91 -11.03 -4.45
N LEU A 113 -7.88 -11.89 -4.15
CA LEU A 113 -8.95 -12.29 -5.07
C LEU A 113 -9.80 -11.09 -5.49
N ARG A 114 -10.12 -10.18 -4.57
CA ARG A 114 -10.82 -8.93 -4.92
C ARG A 114 -9.96 -8.05 -5.84
N TYR A 115 -8.67 -7.94 -5.57
CA TYR A 115 -7.72 -7.18 -6.38
C TYR A 115 -7.52 -7.80 -7.78
N CYS A 116 -7.42 -9.12 -7.88
CA CYS A 116 -7.33 -9.87 -9.13
C CYS A 116 -8.65 -9.83 -9.92
N HIS A 117 -9.80 -9.95 -9.25
CA HIS A 117 -11.11 -9.80 -9.88
C HIS A 117 -11.28 -8.40 -10.46
N GLN A 118 -10.95 -7.35 -9.70
CA GLN A 118 -11.02 -5.96 -10.18
C GLN A 118 -10.11 -5.68 -11.38
N GLN A 119 -8.97 -6.36 -11.48
CA GLN A 119 -8.05 -6.23 -12.63
C GLN A 119 -8.49 -7.05 -13.85
N THR A 120 -9.21 -8.17 -13.66
CA THR A 120 -9.65 -9.07 -14.73
C THR A 120 -11.04 -8.75 -15.26
N THR A 121 -11.87 -8.04 -14.50
CA THR A 121 -13.07 -7.39 -15.03
C THR A 121 -12.65 -6.12 -15.76
N PRO A 122 -12.85 -6.00 -17.09
CA PRO A 122 -12.74 -4.71 -17.74
C PRO A 122 -13.74 -3.79 -17.06
N CYS A 123 -13.24 -2.66 -16.55
CA CYS A 123 -14.05 -1.60 -15.99
C CYS A 123 -15.37 -1.47 -16.75
N GLN A 124 -16.52 -1.55 -16.05
CA GLN A 124 -17.81 -1.09 -16.58
C GLN A 124 -17.84 0.44 -16.78
N ARG A 125 -16.73 1.03 -17.24
CA ARG A 125 -16.53 2.44 -17.58
C ARG A 125 -16.00 2.56 -19.00
N TYR A 126 -16.71 1.98 -19.96
CA TYR A 126 -16.69 2.45 -21.35
C TYR A 126 -18.09 2.30 -21.94
N PRO A 127 -18.86 3.39 -22.09
CA PRO A 127 -20.04 3.36 -22.93
C PRO A 127 -19.58 3.44 -24.40
N ILE A 128 -19.96 2.42 -25.18
CA ILE A 128 -20.16 2.47 -26.64
C ILE A 128 -18.95 2.94 -27.46
N ALA A 129 -17.98 2.04 -27.70
CA ALA A 129 -17.19 2.01 -28.96
C ALA A 129 -16.41 0.69 -28.98
N PHE A 130 -16.08 0.19 -30.17
CA PHE A 130 -15.47 -1.13 -30.45
C PHE A 130 -16.46 -2.30 -30.58
N ARG A 131 -17.47 -2.12 -31.45
CA ARG A 131 -17.73 -3.16 -32.45
C ARG A 131 -16.66 -2.99 -33.52
N HIS A 132 -16.13 -4.09 -34.05
CA HIS A 132 -15.06 -4.18 -35.05
C HIS A 132 -13.63 -4.14 -34.48
N LEU A 133 -13.19 -5.24 -33.86
CA LEU A 133 -11.98 -5.97 -34.30
C LEU A 133 -11.78 -7.18 -33.38
N ALA A 134 -12.26 -8.34 -33.81
CA ALA A 134 -11.78 -9.63 -33.31
C ALA A 134 -12.07 -10.71 -34.35
N LYS A 135 -11.38 -10.62 -35.50
CA LYS A 135 -11.05 -11.79 -36.31
C LYS A 135 -9.61 -12.16 -35.98
N GLY A 136 -9.40 -13.38 -35.51
CA GLY A 136 -8.09 -14.03 -35.56
C GLY A 136 -7.56 -14.55 -34.23
N THR A 137 -7.66 -15.89 -34.08
CA THR A 137 -6.61 -16.81 -33.57
C THR A 137 -6.06 -16.61 -32.14
N LYS A 138 -5.77 -17.64 -31.34
CA LYS A 138 -5.67 -19.10 -31.49
C LYS A 138 -5.70 -19.70 -30.07
N LEU A 139 -6.12 -20.97 -29.98
CA LEU A 139 -6.16 -21.78 -28.76
C LEU A 139 -4.77 -21.92 -28.12
N CYS A 140 -4.71 -21.85 -26.79
CA CYS A 140 -3.56 -22.31 -26.01
C CYS A 140 -3.75 -23.80 -25.67
N CYS A 141 -2.75 -24.60 -25.99
CA CYS A 141 -2.46 -25.88 -25.35
C CYS A 141 -1.84 -25.65 -23.97
#